data_AF-A0A9P6QUL5-F1
#
_entry.id   AF-A0A9P6QUL5-F1
#
_cell.length_a   1.000
_cell.length_b   1.000
_cell.length_c   1.000
_cell.angle_alpha   90.00
_cell.angle_beta   90.00
_cell.angle_gamma   90.00
#
_symmetry.space_group_name_H-M   'P 1'
#
loop_
_entity.id
_entity.type
_entity.pdbx_description
1 polymer ?
#
loop_
_entity_poly.entity_id
_entity_poly.type
_entity_poly.pdbx_seq_one_letter_code
_entity_poly.pdbx_strand_id
1 'polypeptide(L)'
;MDELTRRLNAVALTPAAKPVKTGLKPRLVYVDGLNYSDKFFTVGDHWCFRKANKNISKMVKHAQKSNIVLKVFLDAYIESDEAIQKWRSRREKEVRNRTRRMPQAINVLIGEMFSMAGIEVAYSVDADNDDTLASHAHHDRAAVMSRDMDFLRYNGASYRIFENFTYIREYLHLIPRKSTYLRPEITKRDLHKPKPGVRSTNPGFVTLPDFYLRGSPSPLTRDCGNLHITVRSLRQAYYASLGIATPVREEFPTYRTSDDDEGVVWLVEHVLPNDEYHDLLKSPEKAYEHYFGGLVRPDGVSNRDWDNHVYASYAVVFELCALHLGTSLFEMLCTYAKQPSKMIEP
;
A
#
# COMPACT_ATOMS: atom_id res chain seq x y z
N MET A 1 21.92 -3.74 -13.34
CA MET A 1 20.61 -3.07 -13.53
C MET A 1 20.09 -3.53 -14.87
N ASP A 2 19.22 -4.55 -14.85
CA ASP A 2 18.66 -5.14 -16.08
C ASP A 2 17.63 -4.20 -16.73
N GLU A 3 17.19 -4.56 -17.94
CA GLU A 3 16.21 -3.81 -18.70
C GLU A 3 14.84 -3.72 -17.98
N LEU A 4 14.49 -4.74 -17.19
CA LEU A 4 13.30 -4.78 -16.34
C LEU A 4 13.35 -3.67 -15.27
N THR A 5 14.50 -3.49 -14.62
CA THR A 5 14.74 -2.45 -13.61
C THR A 5 14.67 -1.06 -14.25
N ARG A 6 15.11 -0.87 -15.50
CA ARG A 6 14.94 0.41 -16.22
C ARG A 6 13.47 0.69 -16.54
N ARG A 7 12.70 -0.32 -16.96
CA ARG A 7 11.27 -0.17 -17.25
C ARG A 7 10.44 0.14 -16.00
N LEU A 8 10.72 -0.50 -14.87
CA LEU A 8 10.05 -0.23 -13.58
C LEU A 8 10.37 1.15 -12.99
N ASN A 9 11.47 1.78 -13.42
CA ASN A 9 11.89 3.10 -12.96
C ASN A 9 11.45 4.26 -13.88
N ALA A 10 10.79 3.97 -15.01
CA ALA A 10 10.41 4.95 -16.02
C ALA A 10 9.04 5.61 -15.74
N VAL A 11 8.86 6.19 -14.56
CA VAL A 11 7.77 7.16 -14.30
C VAL A 11 8.42 8.43 -13.76
N ALA A 12 8.32 9.49 -14.55
CA ALA A 12 9.01 10.75 -14.31
C ALA A 12 8.56 11.38 -12.98
N LEU A 13 9.55 11.83 -12.21
CA LEU A 13 9.37 12.63 -11.00
C LEU A 13 8.50 13.86 -11.32
N THR A 14 7.35 13.98 -10.68
CA THR A 14 6.67 15.28 -10.57
C THR A 14 7.62 16.21 -9.80
N PRO A 15 7.95 17.41 -10.33
CA PRO A 15 8.78 18.36 -9.61
C PRO A 15 8.18 18.63 -8.22
N ALA A 16 9.01 18.54 -7.18
CA ALA A 16 8.58 18.82 -5.81
C ALA A 16 7.88 20.17 -5.74
N ALA A 17 6.74 20.24 -5.03
CA ALA A 17 6.02 21.48 -4.84
C ALA A 17 6.95 22.58 -4.30
N LYS A 18 7.03 23.71 -4.99
CA LYS A 18 7.91 24.83 -4.60
C LYS A 18 7.41 25.43 -3.28
N PRO A 19 8.29 25.66 -2.28
CA PRO A 19 7.89 26.26 -1.03
C PRO A 19 7.39 27.70 -1.23
N VAL A 20 6.41 28.09 -0.40
CA VAL A 20 5.94 29.48 -0.34
C VAL A 20 7.08 30.36 0.19
N LYS A 21 7.43 31.44 -0.53
CA LYS A 21 8.51 32.36 -0.12
C LYS A 21 8.13 33.12 1.15
N THR A 22 8.52 32.59 2.30
CA THR A 22 8.28 33.20 3.63
C THR A 22 9.56 33.74 4.29
N GLY A 23 10.72 33.67 3.62
CA GLY A 23 12.02 34.04 4.19
C GLY A 23 12.57 33.07 5.25
N LEU A 24 11.74 32.18 5.78
CA LEU A 24 12.12 31.12 6.71
C LEU A 24 12.51 29.85 5.95
N LYS A 25 13.57 29.16 6.41
CA LYS A 25 13.97 27.86 5.85
C LYS A 25 12.83 26.86 6.04
N PRO A 26 12.36 26.17 4.98
CA PRO A 26 11.27 25.20 5.09
C PRO A 26 11.60 24.07 6.07
N ARG A 27 10.59 23.61 6.79
CA ARG A 27 10.72 22.46 7.70
C ARG A 27 10.49 21.18 6.92
N LEU A 28 11.51 20.32 6.85
CA LEU A 28 11.40 19.01 6.23
C LEU A 28 10.75 18.02 7.20
N VAL A 29 9.72 17.32 6.74
CA VAL A 29 8.96 16.34 7.53
C VAL A 29 8.79 15.07 6.71
N TYR A 30 9.34 13.97 7.23
CA TYR A 30 9.25 12.64 6.65
C TYR A 30 8.07 11.91 7.27
N VAL A 31 7.16 11.48 6.42
CA VAL A 31 5.88 10.89 6.82
C VAL A 31 5.94 9.40 6.59
N ASP A 32 5.69 8.63 7.64
CA ASP A 32 5.33 7.22 7.50
C ASP A 32 3.90 7.14 6.95
N GLY A 33 3.78 6.84 5.65
CA GLY A 33 2.54 7.03 4.91
C GLY A 33 1.41 6.10 5.38
N LEU A 34 1.73 4.86 5.74
CA LEU A 34 0.72 3.87 6.14
C LEU A 34 0.20 4.12 7.57
N ASN A 35 1.00 4.72 8.42
CA ASN A 35 0.67 4.94 9.83
C ASN A 35 -0.46 5.97 10.05
N TYR A 36 -0.73 6.81 9.05
CA TYR A 36 -1.85 7.77 9.01
C TYR A 36 -2.95 7.39 8.03
N SER A 37 -2.96 6.16 7.53
CA SER A 37 -4.02 5.65 6.65
C SER A 37 -5.42 5.92 7.19
N ASP A 38 -5.63 5.77 8.51
CA ASP A 38 -6.90 6.05 9.20
C ASP A 38 -7.32 7.53 9.23
N LYS A 39 -6.41 8.46 8.94
CA LYS A 39 -6.72 9.90 8.77
C LYS A 39 -7.22 10.21 7.37
N PHE A 40 -6.89 9.37 6.39
CA PHE A 40 -7.27 9.57 5.00
C PHE A 40 -8.48 8.68 4.64
N PHE A 41 -8.44 7.41 5.02
CA PHE A 41 -9.45 6.40 4.76
C PHE A 41 -10.39 6.22 5.96
N THR A 42 -11.68 6.06 5.66
CA THR A 42 -12.68 5.61 6.63
C THR A 42 -12.48 4.11 6.88
N VAL A 43 -12.14 3.73 8.11
CA VAL A 43 -11.94 2.32 8.48
C VAL A 43 -13.21 1.50 8.20
N GLY A 44 -13.06 0.40 7.45
CA GLY A 44 -14.15 -0.51 7.10
C GLY A 44 -15.02 -0.06 5.91
N ASP A 45 -14.73 1.08 5.29
CA ASP A 45 -15.34 1.54 4.04
C ASP A 45 -14.27 1.62 2.95
N HIS A 46 -14.20 0.61 2.09
CA HIS A 46 -13.14 0.52 1.08
C HIS A 46 -13.38 1.45 -0.11
N TRP A 47 -14.61 1.94 -0.28
CA TRP A 47 -15.01 2.86 -1.36
C TRP A 47 -14.66 4.32 -1.08
N CYS A 48 -14.10 4.63 0.09
CA CYS A 48 -13.77 6.00 0.48
C CYS A 48 -12.51 6.58 -0.21
N PHE A 49 -11.89 5.90 -1.17
CA PHE A 49 -10.63 6.33 -1.81
C PHE A 49 -10.70 7.73 -2.44
N ARG A 50 -11.85 8.17 -2.98
CA ARG A 50 -12.01 9.56 -3.46
C ARG A 50 -11.98 10.58 -2.31
N LYS A 51 -12.54 10.23 -1.15
CA LYS A 51 -12.50 11.04 0.07
C LYS A 51 -11.07 11.05 0.64
N ALA A 52 -10.38 9.91 0.59
CA ALA A 52 -8.98 9.81 0.99
C ALA A 52 -8.08 10.74 0.17
N ASN A 53 -8.24 10.76 -1.16
CA ASN A 53 -7.51 11.70 -2.01
C ASN A 53 -7.77 13.17 -1.62
N LYS A 54 -9.04 13.56 -1.40
CA LYS A 54 -9.39 14.90 -0.91
C LYS A 54 -8.72 15.22 0.44
N ASN A 55 -8.66 14.25 1.35
CA ASN A 55 -8.01 14.42 2.66
C ASN A 55 -6.48 14.59 2.53
N ILE A 56 -5.83 13.85 1.64
CA ILE A 56 -4.40 13.99 1.33
C ILE A 56 -4.13 15.35 0.69
N SER A 57 -4.89 15.76 -0.34
CA SER A 57 -4.73 17.08 -0.96
C SER A 57 -4.93 18.21 0.05
N LYS A 58 -5.89 18.05 0.99
CA LYS A 58 -6.08 18.98 2.10
C LYS A 58 -4.84 19.07 2.97
N MET A 59 -4.27 17.93 3.40
CA MET A 59 -3.06 17.90 4.22
C MET A 59 -1.90 18.61 3.51
N VAL A 60 -1.66 18.31 2.24
CA VAL A 60 -0.58 18.90 1.43
C VAL A 60 -0.73 20.42 1.33
N LYS A 61 -1.94 20.91 1.02
CA LYS A 61 -2.23 22.35 0.98
C LYS A 61 -1.93 23.03 2.32
N HIS A 62 -2.30 22.42 3.44
CA HIS A 62 -2.05 22.98 4.77
C HIS A 62 -0.56 22.91 5.15
N ALA A 63 0.16 21.88 4.71
CA ALA A 63 1.61 21.78 4.91
C ALA A 63 2.36 22.89 4.17
N GLN A 64 1.99 23.14 2.90
CA GLN A 64 2.56 24.22 2.10
C GLN A 64 2.34 25.60 2.76
N LYS A 65 1.12 25.86 3.26
CA LYS A 65 0.82 27.08 4.02
C LYS A 65 1.63 27.19 5.31
N SER A 66 1.95 26.07 5.96
CA SER A 66 2.82 26.01 7.14
C SER A 66 4.32 26.06 6.85
N ASN A 67 4.76 26.28 5.59
CA ASN A 67 6.16 26.18 5.18
C ASN A 67 6.80 24.82 5.57
N ILE A 68 6.01 23.74 5.45
CA ILE A 68 6.43 22.36 5.68
C ILE A 68 6.57 21.67 4.31
N VAL A 69 7.74 21.08 4.07
CA VAL A 69 7.98 20.20 2.93
C VAL A 69 7.79 18.77 3.41
N LEU A 70 6.79 18.10 2.85
CA LEU A 70 6.53 16.70 3.11
C LEU A 70 7.33 15.83 2.15
N LYS A 71 7.82 14.69 2.65
CA LYS A 71 8.25 13.54 1.85
C LYS A 71 7.68 12.29 2.50
N VAL A 72 7.05 11.43 1.72
CA VAL A 72 6.35 10.24 2.23
C VAL A 72 7.22 9.02 2.01
N PHE A 73 7.35 8.19 3.03
CA PHE A 73 8.05 6.92 3.00
C PHE A 73 7.03 5.78 3.11
N LEU A 74 7.17 4.77 2.27
CA LEU A 74 6.30 3.59 2.20
C LEU A 74 7.15 2.32 2.10
N ASP A 75 6.67 1.24 2.69
CA ASP A 75 7.25 -0.09 2.49
C ASP A 75 7.21 -0.48 1.02
N ALA A 76 8.35 -0.86 0.45
CA ALA A 76 8.40 -1.45 -0.88
C ALA A 76 8.31 -2.98 -0.82
N TYR A 77 8.91 -3.61 0.20
CA TYR A 77 8.89 -5.06 0.44
C TYR A 77 9.05 -5.33 1.93
N ILE A 78 8.76 -6.58 2.33
CA ILE A 78 8.98 -7.07 3.70
C ILE A 78 10.29 -7.86 3.68
N GLU A 79 11.31 -7.40 4.39
CA GLU A 79 12.64 -8.04 4.37
C GLU A 79 12.82 -9.06 5.48
N SER A 80 12.48 -8.69 6.72
CA SER A 80 12.80 -9.50 7.88
C SER A 80 11.79 -10.62 8.12
N ASP A 81 12.29 -11.80 8.52
CA ASP A 81 11.46 -12.95 8.93
C ASP A 81 10.44 -12.56 10.02
N GLU A 82 10.86 -11.69 10.96
CA GLU A 82 9.99 -11.14 12.00
C GLU A 82 8.82 -10.35 11.39
N ALA A 83 9.09 -9.49 10.42
CA ALA A 83 8.05 -8.71 9.76
C ALA A 83 7.13 -9.60 8.92
N ILE A 84 7.66 -10.64 8.25
CA ILE A 84 6.86 -11.64 7.52
C ILE A 84 5.94 -12.40 8.49
N GLN A 85 6.44 -12.88 9.62
CA GLN A 85 5.65 -13.61 10.62
C GLN A 85 4.54 -12.74 11.24
N LYS A 86 4.87 -11.49 11.61
CA LYS A 86 3.88 -10.52 12.11
C LYS A 86 2.83 -10.22 11.04
N TRP A 87 3.25 -10.06 9.80
CA TRP A 87 2.34 -9.80 8.68
C TRP A 87 1.42 -11.00 8.43
N ARG A 88 1.96 -12.23 8.37
CA ARG A 88 1.18 -13.47 8.18
C ARG A 88 0.14 -13.64 9.28
N SER A 89 0.55 -13.52 10.54
CA SER A 89 -0.35 -13.59 11.71
C SER A 89 -1.53 -12.60 11.61
N ARG A 90 -1.28 -11.36 11.13
CA ARG A 90 -2.34 -10.36 10.91
C ARG A 90 -3.30 -10.79 9.79
N ARG A 91 -2.77 -11.32 8.68
CA ARG A 91 -3.56 -11.79 7.53
C ARG A 91 -4.40 -13.02 7.89
N GLU A 92 -3.87 -13.95 8.66
CA GLU A 92 -4.62 -15.10 9.16
C GLU A 92 -5.78 -14.69 10.05
N LYS A 93 -5.55 -13.74 10.97
CA LYS A 93 -6.61 -13.20 11.81
C LYS A 93 -7.71 -12.53 10.99
N GLU A 94 -7.35 -11.80 9.92
CA GLU A 94 -8.31 -11.19 9.00
C GLU A 94 -9.20 -12.24 8.31
N VAL A 95 -8.61 -13.31 7.77
CA VAL A 95 -9.36 -14.41 7.13
C VAL A 95 -10.25 -15.11 8.16
N ARG A 96 -9.69 -15.54 9.30
CA ARG A 96 -10.40 -16.28 10.35
C ARG A 96 -11.62 -15.50 10.85
N ASN A 97 -11.45 -14.20 11.07
CA ASN A 97 -12.47 -13.35 11.66
C ASN A 97 -13.41 -12.69 10.63
N ARG A 98 -13.26 -12.96 9.33
CA ARG A 98 -14.01 -12.30 8.24
C ARG A 98 -13.90 -10.76 8.31
N THR A 99 -12.69 -10.26 8.54
CA THR A 99 -12.46 -8.82 8.70
C THR A 99 -11.41 -8.31 7.73
N ARG A 100 -11.65 -7.10 7.20
CA ARG A 100 -10.63 -6.34 6.47
C ARG A 100 -10.88 -4.85 6.69
N ARG A 101 -10.01 -4.23 7.49
CA ARG A 101 -10.22 -2.84 7.96
C ARG A 101 -9.83 -1.78 6.95
N MET A 102 -8.88 -2.10 6.07
CA MET A 102 -8.33 -1.20 5.07
C MET A 102 -8.50 -1.79 3.66
N PRO A 103 -8.71 -0.96 2.64
CA PRO A 103 -8.84 -1.41 1.25
C PRO A 103 -7.62 -2.20 0.77
N GLN A 104 -7.85 -3.08 -0.20
CA GLN A 104 -6.79 -3.66 -1.01
C GLN A 104 -5.94 -2.55 -1.67
N ALA A 105 -4.64 -2.81 -1.84
CA ALA A 105 -3.69 -1.89 -2.48
C ALA A 105 -3.52 -0.51 -1.79
N ILE A 106 -3.80 -0.41 -0.48
CA ILE A 106 -3.71 0.88 0.24
C ILE A 106 -2.34 1.56 0.14
N ASN A 107 -1.26 0.80 0.10
CA ASN A 107 0.10 1.32 -0.09
C ASN A 107 0.26 2.00 -1.46
N VAL A 108 -0.21 1.36 -2.53
CA VAL A 108 -0.22 1.93 -3.90
C VAL A 108 -1.05 3.20 -3.92
N LEU A 109 -2.28 3.14 -3.38
CA LEU A 109 -3.21 4.27 -3.38
C LEU A 109 -2.67 5.48 -2.62
N ILE A 110 -2.10 5.28 -1.43
CA ILE A 110 -1.50 6.37 -0.66
C ILE A 110 -0.34 6.98 -1.43
N GLY A 111 0.54 6.15 -2.00
CA GLY A 111 1.66 6.62 -2.82
C GLY A 111 1.19 7.46 -3.99
N GLU A 112 0.30 6.94 -4.83
CA GLU A 112 -0.23 7.66 -5.99
C GLU A 112 -0.92 8.97 -5.59
N MET A 113 -1.78 8.97 -4.56
CA MET A 113 -2.49 10.19 -4.12
C MET A 113 -1.52 11.28 -3.62
N PHE A 114 -0.44 10.91 -2.92
CA PHE A 114 0.58 11.88 -2.52
C PHE A 114 1.39 12.38 -3.72
N SER A 115 1.79 11.49 -4.64
CA SER A 115 2.51 11.86 -5.87
C SER A 115 1.67 12.80 -6.75
N MET A 116 0.38 12.53 -6.94
CA MET A 116 -0.57 13.41 -7.64
C MET A 116 -0.72 14.77 -6.95
N ALA A 117 -0.57 14.81 -5.62
CA ALA A 117 -0.56 16.06 -4.85
C ALA A 117 0.81 16.80 -4.89
N GLY A 118 1.77 16.32 -5.67
CA GLY A 118 3.10 16.93 -5.83
C GLY A 118 4.06 16.68 -4.67
N ILE A 119 3.82 15.63 -3.88
CA ILE A 119 4.69 15.20 -2.80
C ILE A 119 5.61 14.07 -3.27
N GLU A 120 6.89 14.17 -2.91
CA GLU A 120 7.86 13.10 -3.15
C GLU A 120 7.49 11.87 -2.31
N VAL A 121 7.42 10.71 -2.98
CA VAL A 121 7.18 9.41 -2.35
C VAL A 121 8.42 8.55 -2.54
N ALA A 122 8.93 7.99 -1.46
CA ALA A 122 10.08 7.11 -1.42
C ALA A 122 9.66 5.73 -0.91
N TYR A 123 9.94 4.70 -1.68
CA TYR A 123 9.72 3.31 -1.29
C TYR A 123 11.04 2.69 -0.83
N SER A 124 11.06 2.06 0.35
CA SER A 124 12.28 1.48 0.96
C SER A 124 12.80 0.25 0.21
N VAL A 125 14.09 0.22 -0.19
CA VAL A 125 14.66 -0.84 -1.05
C VAL A 125 15.72 -1.71 -0.37
N ASP A 126 16.48 -1.16 0.58
CA ASP A 126 17.63 -1.85 1.18
C ASP A 126 17.45 -2.15 2.68
N ALA A 127 16.31 -1.76 3.25
CA ALA A 127 15.98 -1.93 4.65
C ALA A 127 14.47 -1.79 4.88
N ASP A 128 14.01 -2.24 6.05
CA ASP A 128 12.65 -1.95 6.55
C ASP A 128 12.37 -0.43 6.52
N ASN A 129 11.10 -0.05 6.29
CA ASN A 129 10.74 1.36 6.10
C ASN A 129 11.08 2.24 7.32
N ASP A 130 10.97 1.71 8.54
CA ASP A 130 11.32 2.47 9.75
C ASP A 130 12.82 2.77 9.82
N ASP A 131 13.68 1.79 9.50
CA ASP A 131 15.14 1.96 9.51
C ASP A 131 15.55 2.93 8.38
N THR A 132 14.91 2.80 7.21
CA THR A 132 15.07 3.71 6.06
C THR A 132 14.69 5.15 6.41
N LEU A 133 13.45 5.36 6.89
CA LEU A 133 12.92 6.68 7.22
C LEU A 133 13.74 7.33 8.33
N ALA A 134 14.05 6.60 9.41
CA ALA A 134 14.86 7.12 10.51
C ALA A 134 16.25 7.56 10.04
N SER A 135 16.91 6.75 9.22
CA SER A 135 18.22 7.06 8.66
C SER A 135 18.16 8.31 7.77
N HIS A 136 17.23 8.36 6.80
CA HIS A 136 17.03 9.54 5.95
C HIS A 136 16.73 10.79 6.79
N ALA A 137 15.84 10.70 7.78
CA ALA A 137 15.48 11.85 8.62
C ALA A 137 16.67 12.38 9.43
N HIS A 138 17.52 11.48 9.96
CA HIS A 138 18.71 11.88 10.71
C HIS A 138 19.73 12.62 9.84
N HIS A 139 20.05 12.06 8.67
CA HIS A 139 21.01 12.63 7.72
C HIS A 139 20.53 13.97 7.15
N ASP A 140 19.24 14.07 6.83
CA ASP A 140 18.65 15.25 6.19
C ASP A 140 18.16 16.29 7.20
N ARG A 141 18.35 16.04 8.51
CA ARG A 141 17.85 16.84 9.64
C ARG A 141 16.34 17.11 9.53
N ALA A 142 15.59 16.13 9.02
CA ALA A 142 14.15 16.18 8.92
C ALA A 142 13.49 15.82 10.27
N ALA A 143 12.24 16.23 10.46
CA ALA A 143 11.40 15.63 11.47
C ALA A 143 10.73 14.35 10.94
N VAL A 144 10.31 13.48 11.84
CA VAL A 144 9.55 12.26 11.53
C VAL A 144 8.10 12.47 11.98
N MET A 145 7.15 12.10 11.13
CA MET A 145 5.74 11.97 11.47
C MET A 145 5.35 10.49 11.41
N SER A 146 5.25 9.85 12.58
CA SER A 146 4.81 8.46 12.76
C SER A 146 4.31 8.23 14.18
N ARG A 147 3.30 7.37 14.35
CA ARG A 147 2.85 6.83 15.64
C ARG A 147 3.62 5.58 16.04
N ASP A 148 4.52 5.07 15.20
CA ASP A 148 5.36 3.94 15.57
C ASP A 148 6.33 4.33 16.70
N MET A 149 6.49 3.42 17.66
CA MET A 149 7.41 3.55 18.78
C MET A 149 8.84 3.18 18.37
N ASP A 150 9.01 2.45 17.28
CA ASP A 150 10.32 1.99 16.80
C ASP A 150 11.26 3.17 16.48
N PHE A 151 10.73 4.34 16.12
CA PHE A 151 11.51 5.57 15.93
C PHE A 151 12.26 6.06 17.18
N LEU A 152 11.89 5.60 18.37
CA LEU A 152 12.59 5.93 19.61
C LEU A 152 13.85 5.07 19.82
N ARG A 153 13.97 3.91 19.17
CA ARG A 153 15.01 2.92 19.47
C ARG A 153 16.39 3.26 18.88
N TYR A 154 16.46 4.25 18.01
CA TYR A 154 17.67 4.57 17.25
C TYR A 154 18.67 5.39 18.07
N ASN A 155 19.91 4.90 18.16
CA ASN A 155 21.00 5.56 18.86
C ASN A 155 21.44 6.85 18.13
N GLY A 156 21.59 7.94 18.87
CA GLY A 156 22.07 9.22 18.31
C GLY A 156 21.12 9.89 17.31
N ALA A 157 19.85 9.47 17.25
CA ALA A 157 18.85 10.10 16.40
C ALA A 157 18.71 11.61 16.68
N SER A 158 18.71 12.40 15.61
CA SER A 158 18.70 13.88 15.67
C SER A 158 17.33 14.48 15.32
N TYR A 159 16.41 13.65 14.81
CA TYR A 159 15.10 14.07 14.35
C TYR A 159 14.12 14.22 15.51
N ARG A 160 13.13 15.11 15.33
CA ARG A 160 11.97 15.23 16.22
C ARG A 160 10.86 14.32 15.72
N ILE A 161 10.13 13.69 16.63
CA ILE A 161 9.02 12.79 16.30
C ILE A 161 7.68 13.50 16.59
N PHE A 162 6.79 13.50 15.60
CA PHE A 162 5.41 13.96 15.69
C PHE A 162 4.49 12.75 15.58
N GLU A 163 3.69 12.49 16.61
CA GLU A 163 2.78 11.34 16.64
C GLU A 163 1.48 11.62 15.89
N ASN A 164 1.13 12.89 15.67
CA ASN A 164 -0.12 13.24 15.00
C ASN A 164 -0.05 14.61 14.33
N PHE A 165 -1.14 14.97 13.65
CA PHE A 165 -1.33 16.31 13.11
C PHE A 165 -2.79 16.73 13.23
N THR A 166 -3.01 18.04 13.18
CA THR A 166 -4.32 18.66 13.09
C THR A 166 -4.25 19.89 12.20
N TYR A 167 -5.40 20.52 11.95
CA TYR A 167 -5.51 21.77 11.22
C TYR A 167 -5.88 22.89 12.18
N ILE A 168 -5.07 23.94 12.24
CA ILE A 168 -5.42 25.17 12.97
C ILE A 168 -5.59 26.25 11.92
N ARG A 169 -6.85 26.64 11.67
CA ARG A 169 -7.24 27.47 10.52
C ARG A 169 -6.78 26.79 9.23
N GLU A 170 -5.92 27.45 8.45
CA GLU A 170 -5.40 26.94 7.18
C GLU A 170 -4.01 26.32 7.27
N TYR A 171 -3.51 26.10 8.49
CA TYR A 171 -2.15 25.62 8.74
C TYR A 171 -2.15 24.18 9.24
N LEU A 172 -1.20 23.38 8.75
CA LEU A 172 -0.88 22.08 9.32
C LEU A 172 -0.14 22.27 10.64
N HIS A 173 -0.70 21.74 11.71
CA HIS A 173 -0.10 21.73 13.03
C HIS A 173 0.32 20.31 13.39
N LEU A 174 1.62 20.11 13.61
CA LEU A 174 2.18 18.82 13.99
C LEU A 174 2.17 18.68 15.51
N ILE A 175 1.64 17.56 16.00
CA ILE A 175 1.50 17.25 17.42
C ILE A 175 2.74 16.45 17.84
N PRO A 176 3.64 17.02 18.66
CA PRO A 176 4.86 16.34 19.07
C PRO A 176 4.50 15.14 19.93
N ARG A 177 5.26 14.05 19.79
CA ARG A 177 5.15 12.91 20.70
C ARG A 177 5.53 13.35 22.11
N LYS A 178 4.64 13.15 23.08
CA LYS A 178 4.87 13.55 24.49
C LYS A 178 5.79 12.59 25.23
N SER A 179 5.67 11.29 24.96
CA SER A 179 6.47 10.26 25.61
C SER A 179 7.75 10.00 24.85
N THR A 180 8.88 10.11 25.54
CA THR A 180 10.20 9.62 25.09
C THR A 180 10.52 8.25 25.65
N TYR A 181 9.59 7.64 26.40
CA TYR A 181 9.82 6.36 27.08
C TYR A 181 9.86 5.23 26.06
N LEU A 182 11.04 4.61 25.95
CA LEU A 182 11.20 3.29 25.37
C LEU A 182 10.84 2.25 26.42
N ARG A 183 10.04 1.27 26.03
CA ARG A 183 9.87 0.08 26.87
C ARG A 183 11.24 -0.62 27.02
N PRO A 184 11.57 -1.18 28.19
CA PRO A 184 12.86 -1.82 28.42
C PRO A 184 13.16 -2.96 27.43
N GLU A 185 12.12 -3.62 26.91
CA GLU A 185 12.23 -4.74 25.97
C GLU A 185 12.62 -4.32 24.55
N ILE A 186 12.59 -3.02 24.20
CA ILE A 186 12.88 -2.57 22.84
C ILE A 186 14.39 -2.53 22.64
N THR A 187 14.91 -3.43 21.80
CA THR A 187 16.31 -3.46 21.40
C THR A 187 16.69 -2.16 20.67
N LYS A 188 17.76 -1.52 21.13
CA LYS A 188 18.35 -0.35 20.46
C LYS A 188 18.90 -0.75 19.09
N ARG A 189 18.80 0.16 18.12
CA ARG A 189 19.36 0.00 16.77
C ARG A 189 20.23 1.18 16.40
N ASP A 190 21.22 0.96 15.55
CA ASP A 190 22.00 2.03 14.96
C ASP A 190 21.38 2.51 13.65
N LEU A 191 21.57 3.80 13.35
CA LEU A 191 21.15 4.37 12.08
C LEU A 191 22.11 3.94 10.98
N HIS A 192 21.56 3.61 9.80
CA HIS A 192 22.37 3.18 8.66
C HIS A 192 23.27 4.32 8.15
N LYS A 193 24.52 3.96 7.86
CA LYS A 193 25.52 4.83 7.26
C LYS A 193 26.27 4.02 6.18
N PRO A 194 26.04 4.27 4.87
CA PRO A 194 25.24 5.35 4.27
C PRO A 194 23.72 5.19 4.42
N LYS A 195 22.93 6.18 3.94
CA LYS A 195 21.46 6.10 3.88
C LYS A 195 21.04 4.85 3.07
N PRO A 196 20.04 4.07 3.53
CA PRO A 196 19.49 2.97 2.74
C PRO A 196 18.88 3.49 1.43
N GLY A 197 18.96 2.68 0.38
CA GLY A 197 18.39 2.97 -0.93
C GLY A 197 16.87 3.11 -0.88
N VAL A 198 16.38 4.03 -1.71
CA VAL A 198 14.95 4.25 -1.94
C VAL A 198 14.69 4.39 -3.44
N ARG A 199 13.47 4.10 -3.86
CA ARG A 199 12.98 4.35 -5.23
C ARG A 199 11.76 5.25 -5.22
N SER A 200 11.54 5.97 -6.31
CA SER A 200 10.39 6.88 -6.47
C SER A 200 9.13 6.21 -7.00
N THR A 201 9.26 5.00 -7.54
CA THR A 201 8.14 4.20 -8.05
C THR A 201 7.83 3.07 -7.10
N ASN A 202 6.55 2.72 -6.99
CA ASN A 202 6.19 1.50 -6.28
C ASN A 202 6.85 0.32 -7.02
N PRO A 203 7.51 -0.63 -6.34
CA PRO A 203 7.98 -1.88 -6.98
C PRO A 203 6.93 -2.60 -7.81
N GLY A 204 5.65 -2.30 -7.56
CA GLY A 204 4.55 -3.10 -8.01
C GLY A 204 4.51 -4.43 -7.25
N PHE A 205 3.99 -5.44 -7.91
CA PHE A 205 3.79 -6.77 -7.35
C PHE A 205 5.04 -7.63 -7.24
N VAL A 206 5.99 -7.41 -8.15
CA VAL A 206 7.18 -8.25 -8.32
C VAL A 206 8.30 -7.56 -7.56
N THR A 207 8.27 -7.72 -6.24
CA THR A 207 9.34 -7.20 -5.37
C THR A 207 10.65 -7.93 -5.62
N LEU A 208 10.58 -9.17 -6.09
CA LEU A 208 11.64 -10.01 -6.63
C LEU A 208 10.99 -10.90 -7.72
N PRO A 209 11.65 -11.19 -8.85
CA PRO A 209 11.09 -12.00 -9.95
C PRO A 209 10.57 -13.37 -9.50
N ASP A 210 10.98 -13.86 -8.33
CA ASP A 210 10.74 -15.23 -7.90
C ASP A 210 9.56 -15.39 -6.92
N PHE A 211 8.96 -14.30 -6.42
CA PHE A 211 8.01 -14.40 -5.30
C PHE A 211 6.85 -13.40 -5.33
N TYR A 212 5.64 -13.89 -5.08
CA TYR A 212 4.41 -13.11 -4.98
C TYR A 212 3.61 -13.50 -3.72
N LEU A 213 3.79 -12.71 -2.66
CA LEU A 213 3.07 -12.86 -1.40
C LEU A 213 1.94 -11.85 -1.29
N ARG A 214 0.70 -12.33 -1.09
CA ARG A 214 -0.43 -11.45 -0.79
C ARG A 214 -1.31 -12.02 0.30
N GLY A 215 -1.94 -11.12 1.03
CA GLY A 215 -2.84 -11.46 2.12
C GLY A 215 -4.27 -11.66 1.64
N SER A 216 -5.20 -11.50 2.58
CA SER A 216 -6.63 -11.40 2.29
C SER A 216 -6.98 -10.04 1.66
N PRO A 217 -7.51 -9.97 0.42
CA PRO A 217 -7.91 -8.70 -0.18
C PRO A 217 -9.31 -8.25 0.30
N SER A 218 -10.13 -9.16 0.82
CA SER A 218 -11.55 -8.94 1.13
C SER A 218 -11.90 -9.40 2.56
N PRO A 219 -12.91 -8.80 3.23
CA PRO A 219 -13.46 -9.39 4.45
C PRO A 219 -14.10 -10.78 4.22
N LEU A 220 -14.45 -11.12 2.98
CA LEU A 220 -15.12 -12.38 2.61
C LEU A 220 -14.17 -13.44 2.07
N THR A 221 -12.86 -13.34 2.27
CA THR A 221 -11.90 -14.34 1.77
C THR A 221 -12.18 -15.75 2.31
N ARG A 222 -12.75 -15.85 3.52
CA ARG A 222 -13.19 -17.14 4.08
C ARG A 222 -14.35 -17.74 3.30
N ASP A 223 -15.27 -16.92 2.83
CA ASP A 223 -16.55 -17.35 2.25
C ASP A 223 -16.48 -17.48 0.73
N CYS A 224 -15.69 -16.63 0.06
CA CYS A 224 -15.57 -16.56 -1.40
C CYS A 224 -14.19 -17.01 -1.92
N GLY A 225 -13.28 -17.41 -1.05
CA GLY A 225 -11.88 -17.64 -1.41
C GLY A 225 -11.06 -16.36 -1.59
N ASN A 226 -9.75 -16.53 -1.82
CA ASN A 226 -8.85 -15.39 -2.00
C ASN A 226 -8.88 -14.90 -3.46
N LEU A 227 -9.31 -13.66 -3.67
CA LEU A 227 -9.45 -13.07 -5.01
C LEU A 227 -8.13 -13.03 -5.82
N HIS A 228 -6.97 -13.02 -5.15
CA HIS A 228 -5.68 -13.14 -5.84
C HIS A 228 -5.55 -14.49 -6.55
N ILE A 229 -6.07 -15.58 -5.98
CA ILE A 229 -6.09 -16.90 -6.61
C ILE A 229 -7.00 -16.88 -7.84
N THR A 230 -8.19 -16.27 -7.72
CA THR A 230 -9.16 -16.17 -8.83
C THR A 230 -8.56 -15.51 -10.06
N VAL A 231 -7.78 -14.44 -9.89
CA VAL A 231 -7.15 -13.69 -11.00
C VAL A 231 -5.74 -14.18 -11.36
N ARG A 232 -5.37 -15.41 -10.97
CA ARG A 232 -4.03 -15.96 -11.21
C ARG A 232 -3.67 -15.94 -12.69
N SER A 233 -4.56 -16.34 -13.59
CA SER A 233 -4.24 -16.42 -15.01
C SER A 233 -3.94 -15.05 -15.62
N LEU A 234 -4.62 -13.98 -15.17
CA LEU A 234 -4.29 -12.59 -15.55
C LEU A 234 -2.90 -12.20 -15.07
N ARG A 235 -2.52 -12.64 -13.86
CA ARG A 235 -1.20 -12.36 -13.30
C ARG A 235 -0.09 -13.17 -13.95
N GLN A 236 -0.34 -14.40 -14.38
CA GLN A 236 0.59 -15.17 -15.22
C GLN A 236 0.84 -14.46 -16.55
N ALA A 237 -0.18 -13.83 -17.13
CA ALA A 237 -0.03 -13.00 -18.32
C ALA A 237 0.81 -11.75 -18.04
N TYR A 238 0.65 -11.15 -16.85
CA TYR A 238 1.49 -10.05 -16.44
C TYR A 238 2.96 -10.49 -16.29
N TYR A 239 3.24 -11.64 -15.68
CA TYR A 239 4.60 -12.19 -15.59
C TYR A 239 5.22 -12.41 -16.97
N ALA A 240 4.46 -12.98 -17.91
CA ALA A 240 4.91 -13.16 -19.29
C ALA A 240 5.21 -11.81 -19.96
N SER A 241 4.39 -10.78 -19.73
CA SER A 241 4.62 -9.43 -20.26
C SER A 241 5.89 -8.74 -19.73
N LEU A 242 6.37 -9.17 -18.56
CA LEU A 242 7.65 -8.73 -17.98
C LEU A 242 8.86 -9.51 -18.51
N GLY A 243 8.64 -10.54 -19.34
CA GLY A 243 9.71 -11.44 -19.82
C GLY A 243 10.23 -12.39 -18.75
N ILE A 244 9.48 -12.59 -17.65
CA ILE A 244 9.80 -13.64 -16.67
C ILE A 244 9.62 -14.99 -17.37
N ALA A 245 10.61 -15.86 -17.25
CA ALA A 245 10.60 -17.20 -17.85
C ALA A 245 10.66 -18.33 -16.81
N THR A 246 10.95 -18.00 -15.55
CA THR A 246 11.02 -18.94 -14.43
C THR A 246 9.69 -19.01 -13.68
N PRO A 247 9.41 -20.12 -12.97
CA PRO A 247 8.26 -20.19 -12.08
C PRO A 247 8.33 -19.11 -11.00
N VAL A 248 7.21 -18.42 -10.76
CA VAL A 248 7.03 -17.48 -9.66
C VAL A 248 6.37 -18.20 -8.50
N ARG A 249 6.94 -18.12 -7.31
CA ARG A 249 6.34 -18.69 -6.10
C ARG A 249 5.24 -17.78 -5.57
N GLU A 250 3.98 -18.22 -5.66
CA GLU A 250 2.81 -17.52 -5.12
C GLU A 250 2.45 -18.04 -3.73
N GLU A 251 2.09 -17.12 -2.84
CA GLU A 251 1.63 -17.44 -1.48
C GLU A 251 0.40 -16.63 -1.06
N PHE A 252 -0.66 -17.33 -0.65
CA PHE A 252 -1.93 -16.73 -0.22
C PHE A 252 -2.53 -17.44 0.98
N PRO A 253 -3.15 -16.70 1.94
CA PRO A 253 -3.98 -17.33 2.94
C PRO A 253 -5.34 -17.71 2.31
N THR A 254 -5.78 -18.93 2.59
CA THR A 254 -7.10 -19.45 2.26
C THR A 254 -7.75 -20.02 3.52
N TYR A 255 -9.05 -20.31 3.49
CA TYR A 255 -9.73 -20.99 4.59
C TYR A 255 -10.14 -22.37 4.12
N ARG A 256 -9.76 -23.41 4.88
CA ARG A 256 -10.15 -24.80 4.62
C ARG A 256 -11.23 -25.19 5.60
N THR A 257 -12.28 -25.82 5.08
CA THR A 257 -13.31 -26.52 5.83
C THR A 257 -13.33 -27.97 5.37
N SER A 258 -12.59 -28.83 6.06
CA SER A 258 -12.69 -30.28 5.91
C SER A 258 -12.98 -30.91 7.27
N ASP A 259 -13.55 -32.11 7.28
CA ASP A 259 -14.07 -32.78 8.48
C ASP A 259 -13.05 -32.87 9.64
N ASP A 260 -11.75 -32.89 9.34
CA ASP A 260 -10.65 -32.98 10.32
C ASP A 260 -9.73 -31.74 10.38
N ASP A 261 -9.96 -30.71 9.56
CA ASP A 261 -9.06 -29.55 9.44
C ASP A 261 -9.88 -28.29 9.10
N GLU A 262 -10.20 -27.50 10.12
CA GLU A 262 -10.80 -26.16 9.98
C GLU A 262 -9.77 -25.10 10.37
N GLY A 263 -9.42 -24.25 9.41
CA GLY A 263 -8.47 -23.19 9.70
C GLY A 263 -8.01 -22.39 8.50
N VAL A 264 -7.16 -21.40 8.80
CA VAL A 264 -6.45 -20.66 7.77
C VAL A 264 -5.22 -21.46 7.38
N VAL A 265 -5.09 -21.74 6.09
CA VAL A 265 -3.91 -22.39 5.51
C VAL A 265 -3.27 -21.47 4.48
N TRP A 266 -1.96 -21.57 4.30
CA TRP A 266 -1.26 -20.83 3.25
C TRP A 266 -1.09 -21.73 2.03
N LEU A 267 -1.77 -21.38 0.95
CA LEU A 267 -1.53 -21.99 -0.36
C LEU A 267 -0.20 -21.47 -0.90
N VAL A 268 0.73 -22.39 -1.18
CA VAL A 268 2.04 -22.09 -1.76
C VAL A 268 2.18 -22.87 -3.07
N GLU A 269 2.31 -22.15 -4.18
CA GLU A 269 2.39 -22.76 -5.52
C GLU A 269 3.48 -22.09 -6.35
N HIS A 270 4.08 -22.83 -7.28
CA HIS A 270 5.01 -22.29 -8.27
C HIS A 270 4.29 -22.22 -9.60
N VAL A 271 4.00 -21.01 -10.06
CA VAL A 271 3.22 -20.77 -11.28
C VAL A 271 4.12 -20.31 -12.41
N LEU A 272 3.97 -20.94 -13.57
CA LEU A 272 4.70 -20.50 -14.77
C LEU A 272 4.01 -19.28 -15.39
N PRO A 273 4.78 -18.34 -15.96
CA PRO A 273 4.26 -17.31 -16.85
C PRO A 273 3.43 -17.94 -17.99
N ASN A 274 2.31 -17.31 -18.34
CA ASN A 274 1.41 -17.74 -19.41
C ASN A 274 0.74 -16.51 -20.01
N ASP A 275 0.92 -16.25 -21.30
CA ASP A 275 0.45 -15.07 -22.01
C ASP A 275 -0.99 -15.15 -22.54
N GLU A 276 -1.71 -16.25 -22.28
CA GLU A 276 -3.09 -16.49 -22.74
C GLU A 276 -4.03 -15.29 -22.50
N TYR A 277 -3.91 -14.62 -21.35
CA TYR A 277 -4.77 -13.50 -20.95
C TYR A 277 -4.11 -12.12 -21.15
N HIS A 278 -3.07 -12.02 -21.97
CA HIS A 278 -2.33 -10.78 -22.19
C HIS A 278 -3.23 -9.64 -22.70
N ASP A 279 -4.21 -9.93 -23.55
CA ASP A 279 -5.12 -8.89 -24.06
C ASP A 279 -6.08 -8.35 -22.99
N LEU A 280 -6.39 -9.13 -21.95
CA LEU A 280 -7.20 -8.63 -20.83
C LEU A 280 -6.47 -7.56 -20.02
N LEU A 281 -5.13 -7.64 -19.89
CA LEU A 281 -4.33 -6.63 -19.19
C LEU A 281 -4.47 -5.22 -19.80
N LYS A 282 -4.85 -5.14 -21.08
CA LYS A 282 -5.04 -3.88 -21.81
C LYS A 282 -6.43 -3.30 -21.64
N SER A 283 -7.38 -4.04 -21.06
CA SER A 283 -8.80 -3.69 -20.97
C SER A 283 -9.36 -3.98 -19.57
N PRO A 284 -9.16 -3.06 -18.59
CA PRO A 284 -9.54 -3.29 -17.19
C PRO A 284 -10.99 -3.73 -17.00
N GLU A 285 -11.95 -3.10 -17.68
CA GLU A 285 -13.38 -3.47 -17.58
C GLU A 285 -13.64 -4.88 -18.11
N LYS A 286 -13.03 -5.26 -19.24
CA LYS A 286 -13.18 -6.61 -19.80
C LYS A 286 -12.52 -7.66 -18.91
N ALA A 287 -11.36 -7.34 -18.33
CA ALA A 287 -10.71 -8.21 -17.36
C ALA A 287 -11.59 -8.40 -16.13
N TYR A 288 -12.17 -7.31 -15.60
CA TYR A 288 -13.08 -7.40 -14.46
C TYR A 288 -14.30 -8.26 -14.79
N GLU A 289 -14.95 -8.01 -15.93
CA GLU A 289 -16.12 -8.78 -16.37
C GLU A 289 -15.78 -10.27 -16.53
N HIS A 290 -14.62 -10.59 -17.09
CA HIS A 290 -14.16 -11.97 -17.27
C HIS A 290 -14.06 -12.75 -15.96
N TYR A 291 -13.50 -12.16 -14.90
CA TYR A 291 -13.33 -12.85 -13.61
C TYR A 291 -14.51 -12.68 -12.66
N PHE A 292 -15.24 -11.57 -12.76
CA PHE A 292 -16.13 -11.09 -11.70
C PHE A 292 -17.47 -10.53 -12.20
N GLY A 293 -17.78 -10.65 -13.50
CA GLY A 293 -19.09 -10.23 -14.05
C GLY A 293 -20.26 -11.00 -13.45
N GLY A 294 -20.04 -12.26 -13.07
CA GLY A 294 -21.03 -13.13 -12.43
C GLY A 294 -20.98 -13.16 -10.89
N LEU A 295 -20.41 -12.15 -10.22
CA LEU A 295 -20.32 -12.13 -8.75
C LEU A 295 -21.71 -12.14 -8.10
N VAL A 296 -21.96 -13.16 -7.27
CA VAL A 296 -23.19 -13.28 -6.48
C VAL A 296 -22.86 -13.12 -4.99
N ARG A 297 -23.64 -12.31 -4.29
CA ARG A 297 -23.49 -12.11 -2.84
C ARG A 297 -23.90 -13.39 -2.10
N PRO A 298 -23.04 -13.94 -1.21
CA PRO A 298 -23.44 -15.06 -0.37
C PRO A 298 -24.54 -14.69 0.64
N ASP A 299 -25.35 -15.68 1.03
CA ASP A 299 -26.40 -15.50 2.03
C ASP A 299 -25.84 -15.04 3.38
N GLY A 300 -26.59 -14.16 4.06
CA GLY A 300 -26.21 -13.63 5.38
C GLY A 300 -25.06 -12.60 5.38
N VAL A 301 -24.50 -12.25 4.22
CA VAL A 301 -23.46 -11.22 4.10
C VAL A 301 -24.06 -9.82 4.15
N SER A 302 -23.48 -8.93 4.96
CA SER A 302 -23.91 -7.54 5.06
C SER A 302 -23.63 -6.75 3.77
N ASN A 303 -24.45 -5.73 3.46
CA ASN A 303 -24.21 -4.83 2.31
C ASN A 303 -22.80 -4.22 2.35
N ARG A 304 -22.31 -3.86 3.54
CA ARG A 304 -20.98 -3.26 3.70
C ARG A 304 -19.86 -4.24 3.35
N ASP A 305 -19.94 -5.46 3.85
CA ASP A 305 -18.89 -6.45 3.60
C ASP A 305 -18.93 -6.94 2.15
N TRP A 306 -20.12 -7.03 1.56
CA TRP A 306 -20.28 -7.27 0.12
C TRP A 306 -19.70 -6.14 -0.73
N ASP A 307 -20.04 -4.88 -0.44
CA ASP A 307 -19.47 -3.74 -1.13
C ASP A 307 -17.93 -3.74 -1.05
N ASN A 308 -17.36 -4.01 0.13
CA ASN A 308 -15.92 -4.12 0.30
C ASN A 308 -15.32 -5.29 -0.49
N HIS A 309 -16.04 -6.40 -0.64
CA HIS A 309 -15.63 -7.51 -1.50
C HIS A 309 -15.63 -7.12 -2.98
N VAL A 310 -16.66 -6.43 -3.45
CA VAL A 310 -16.72 -5.92 -4.83
C VAL A 310 -15.66 -4.86 -5.09
N TYR A 311 -15.36 -4.00 -4.12
CA TYR A 311 -14.20 -3.12 -4.22
C TYR A 311 -12.91 -3.91 -4.41
N ALA A 312 -12.71 -4.94 -3.59
CA ALA A 312 -11.52 -5.76 -3.63
C ALA A 312 -11.37 -6.49 -4.99
N SER A 313 -12.45 -6.96 -5.60
CA SER A 313 -12.42 -7.58 -6.92
C SER A 313 -12.00 -6.60 -8.02
N TYR A 314 -12.51 -5.36 -7.99
CA TYR A 314 -11.98 -4.29 -8.86
C TYR A 314 -10.50 -4.04 -8.61
N ALA A 315 -10.09 -3.87 -7.34
CA ALA A 315 -8.73 -3.52 -6.99
C ALA A 315 -7.71 -4.57 -7.45
N VAL A 316 -7.96 -5.87 -7.25
CA VAL A 316 -7.00 -6.92 -7.65
C VAL A 316 -6.82 -7.02 -9.17
N VAL A 317 -7.87 -6.78 -9.96
CA VAL A 317 -7.78 -6.78 -11.44
C VAL A 317 -7.11 -5.50 -11.94
N PHE A 318 -7.58 -4.36 -11.45
CA PHE A 318 -7.11 -3.07 -11.94
C PHE A 318 -5.67 -2.80 -11.53
N GLU A 319 -5.19 -3.34 -10.41
CA GLU A 319 -3.78 -3.22 -10.02
C GLU A 319 -2.87 -3.93 -11.05
N LEU A 320 -3.27 -5.09 -11.59
CA LEU A 320 -2.51 -5.79 -12.65
C LEU A 320 -2.56 -5.02 -13.97
N CYS A 321 -3.73 -4.51 -14.36
CA CYS A 321 -3.88 -3.74 -15.58
C CYS A 321 -3.12 -2.40 -15.50
N ALA A 322 -3.18 -1.72 -14.36
CA ALA A 322 -2.48 -0.45 -14.11
C ALA A 322 -0.97 -0.61 -14.27
N LEU A 323 -0.42 -1.69 -13.72
CA LEU A 323 1.01 -1.98 -13.86
C LEU A 323 1.40 -2.30 -15.31
N HIS A 324 0.62 -3.12 -16.01
CA HIS A 324 0.89 -3.43 -17.41
C HIS A 324 0.84 -2.17 -18.30
N LEU A 325 -0.15 -1.31 -18.06
CA LEU A 325 -0.37 -0.09 -18.85
C LEU A 325 0.50 1.10 -18.40
N GLY A 326 1.23 0.99 -17.28
CA GLY A 326 2.03 2.08 -16.73
C GLY A 326 1.19 3.29 -16.31
N THR A 327 0.03 3.04 -15.71
CA THR A 327 -0.94 4.09 -15.31
C THR A 327 -1.34 3.96 -13.84
N SER A 328 -2.13 4.92 -13.33
CA SER A 328 -2.54 4.99 -11.93
C SER A 328 -3.69 4.02 -11.63
N LEU A 329 -3.51 3.19 -10.59
CA LEU A 329 -4.58 2.37 -10.03
C LEU A 329 -5.73 3.25 -9.50
N PHE A 330 -5.40 4.35 -8.83
CA PHE A 330 -6.39 5.29 -8.31
C PHE A 330 -7.27 5.86 -9.41
N GLU A 331 -6.67 6.26 -10.55
CA GLU A 331 -7.42 6.77 -11.70
C GLU A 331 -8.31 5.69 -12.32
N MET A 332 -7.82 4.45 -12.46
CA MET A 332 -8.64 3.31 -12.92
C MET A 332 -9.84 3.05 -12.01
N LEU A 333 -9.62 2.98 -10.69
CA LEU A 333 -10.71 2.82 -9.73
C LEU A 333 -11.69 3.99 -9.77
N CYS A 334 -11.19 5.22 -9.96
CA CYS A 334 -12.02 6.40 -10.11
C CYS A 334 -12.82 6.42 -11.42
N THR A 335 -12.39 5.72 -12.45
CA THR A 335 -13.03 5.74 -13.76
C THR A 335 -14.05 4.61 -13.87
N TYR A 336 -13.68 3.40 -13.45
CA TYR A 336 -14.40 2.19 -13.81
C TYR A 336 -15.10 1.51 -12.63
N ALA A 337 -14.64 1.67 -11.39
CA ALA A 337 -15.20 0.94 -10.26
C ALA A 337 -16.57 1.51 -9.86
N LYS A 338 -17.58 0.63 -9.75
CA LYS A 338 -18.97 0.96 -9.41
C LYS A 338 -19.38 0.29 -8.10
N GLN A 339 -19.86 1.08 -7.15
CA GLN A 339 -20.30 0.59 -5.84
C GLN A 339 -21.71 0.00 -5.94
N PRO A 340 -21.92 -1.30 -5.67
CA PRO A 340 -23.23 -1.95 -5.83
C PRO A 340 -24.36 -1.26 -5.08
N SER A 341 -24.18 -0.97 -3.79
CA SER A 341 -25.22 -0.31 -2.98
C SER A 341 -25.63 1.10 -3.43
N LYS A 342 -24.90 1.69 -4.38
CA LYS A 342 -25.21 3.00 -4.99
C LYS A 342 -25.65 2.90 -6.45
N MET A 343 -25.66 1.69 -7.01
CA MET A 343 -26.35 1.45 -8.27
C MET A 343 -27.83 1.37 -7.93
N ILE A 344 -28.60 2.36 -8.39
CA ILE A 344 -30.07 2.32 -8.32
C ILE A 344 -30.47 1.03 -9.05
N GLU A 345 -31.18 0.12 -8.36
CA GLU A 345 -31.78 -1.03 -9.03
C GLU A 345 -32.67 -0.48 -10.16
N PRO A 346 -32.51 -0.95 -11.41
CA PRO A 346 -33.23 -0.43 -12.56
C PRO A 346 -34.76 -0.51 -12.42
#